data_AF-A0A6I5CN35-F1
#
_entry.id   AF-A0A6I5CN35-F1
#
_cell.length_a   1.000
_cell.length_b   1.000
_cell.length_c   1.000
_cell.angle_alpha   90.00
_cell.angle_beta   90.00
_cell.angle_gamma   90.00
#
_symmetry.space_group_name_H-M   'P 1'
#
loop_
_entity.id
_entity.type
_entity.pdbx_description
1 polymer ?
#
loop_
_entity_poly.entity_id
_entity_poly.type
_entity_poly.pdbx_seq_one_letter_code
_entity_poly.pdbx_strand_id
1 'polypeptide(L)' 'MLIGEVARRSGVSARMLRHYESLGLVRPSVRTGSGYREYSAEDIRRIFHVESLRSLGLSLREVARALDDPGFRPAALVDD' A
#
# COMPACT_ATOMS: atom_id res chain seq x y z
N MET A 1 -3.38 -12.76 0.93
CA MET A 1 -1.91 -12.98 0.76
C MET A 1 -1.19 -12.58 2.03
N LEU A 2 -0.17 -13.33 2.46
CA LEU A 2 0.63 -12.96 3.63
C LEU A 2 1.68 -11.90 3.27
N ILE A 3 2.21 -11.19 4.28
CA ILE A 3 3.17 -10.10 4.08
C ILE A 3 4.41 -10.51 3.28
N GLY A 4 4.90 -11.74 3.43
CA GLY A 4 6.04 -12.24 2.66
C GLY A 4 5.74 -12.40 1.17
N GLU A 5 4.52 -12.83 0.84
CA GLU A 5 4.07 -12.94 -0.55
C GLU A 5 3.84 -11.56 -1.16
N VAL A 6 3.24 -10.63 -0.41
CA VAL A 6 3.08 -9.24 -0.83
C VAL A 6 4.43 -8.59 -1.11
N ALA A 7 5.40 -8.77 -0.21
CA ALA A 7 6.73 -8.19 -0.38
C ALA A 7 7.41 -8.66 -1.68
N ARG A 8 7.29 -9.95 -1.99
CA ARG A 8 7.80 -10.52 -3.25
C ARG A 8 7.07 -9.98 -4.48
N ARG A 9 5.74 -9.79 -4.40
CA ARG A 9 4.92 -9.30 -5.52
C ARG A 9 5.07 -7.81 -5.79
N SER A 10 5.20 -7.00 -4.74
CA SER A 10 5.28 -5.54 -4.86
C SER A 10 6.71 -5.01 -4.96
N GLY A 11 7.73 -5.84 -4.68
CA GLY A 11 9.12 -5.40 -4.56
C GLY A 11 9.41 -4.59 -3.29
N VAL A 12 8.42 -4.39 -2.42
CA VAL A 12 8.55 -3.63 -1.17
C VAL A 12 8.91 -4.57 -0.03
N SER A 13 9.96 -4.26 0.72
CA SER A 13 10.35 -5.10 1.86
C SER A 13 9.21 -5.24 2.89
N ALA A 14 9.13 -6.39 3.55
CA ALA A 14 8.17 -6.60 4.64
C ALA A 14 8.32 -5.57 5.79
N ARG A 15 9.53 -5.03 5.99
CA ARG A 15 9.77 -3.92 6.93
C ARG A 15 9.04 -2.64 6.49
N MET A 16 9.15 -2.27 5.22
CA MET A 16 8.48 -1.09 4.66
C MET A 16 6.96 -1.27 4.62
N LEU A 17 6.46 -2.48 4.32
CA LEU A 17 5.02 -2.77 4.39
C LEU A 17 4.46 -2.53 5.80
N ARG A 18 5.14 -3.01 6.84
CA ARG A 18 4.76 -2.71 8.23
C ARG A 18 4.86 -1.22 8.56
N HIS A 19 5.81 -0.52 7.96
CA HIS A 19 5.91 0.93 8.12
C HIS A 19 4.70 1.65 7.50
N TYR A 20 4.26 1.24 6.30
CA TYR A 20 3.04 1.78 5.69
C TYR A 20 1.80 1.50 6.53
N GLU A 21 1.69 0.31 7.12
CA GLU A 21 0.63 0.03 8.10
C GLU A 21 0.69 0.95 9.31
N SER A 22 1.87 1.17 9.88
CA SER A 22 2.03 2.04 11.05
C SER A 22 1.63 3.48 10.77
N LEU A 23 1.78 3.92 9.51
CA LEU A 23 1.37 5.24 9.03
C LEU A 23 -0.08 5.28 8.54
N GLY A 24 -0.80 4.14 8.56
CA GLY A 24 -2.16 4.03 8.04
C GLY A 24 -2.27 4.08 6.51
N LEU A 25 -1.14 4.11 5.79
CA LEU A 25 -1.09 4.18 4.33
C LEU A 25 -1.63 2.92 3.66
N VAL A 26 -1.45 1.76 4.27
CA VAL A 26 -1.98 0.48 3.80
C VAL A 26 -2.57 -0.23 5.01
N ARG A 27 -3.78 -0.77 4.89
CA ARG A 27 -4.41 -1.54 5.97
C ARG A 27 -4.75 -2.91 5.41
N PRO A 28 -4.22 -4.01 5.97
CA PRO A 28 -4.63 -5.34 5.55
C PRO A 28 -6.13 -5.48 5.78
N SER A 29 -6.84 -5.77 4.70
CA SER A 29 -8.30 -5.88 4.66
C SER A 29 -8.85 -7.04 5.48
N VAL A 30 -8.03 -8.06 5.76
CA VAL A 30 -8.46 -9.27 6.47
C VAL A 30 -7.52 -9.60 7.62
N ARG A 31 -8.11 -9.87 8.79
CA ARG A 31 -7.46 -10.61 9.88
C ARG A 31 -8.03 -12.02 9.87
N THR A 32 -7.19 -13.02 9.67
CA THR A 32 -7.65 -14.42 9.72
C THR A 32 -8.06 -14.78 11.14
N GLY A 33 -8.92 -15.79 11.31
CA GLY A 33 -9.28 -16.32 12.63
C GLY A 33 -8.09 -16.82 13.46
N SER A 34 -6.94 -17.07 12.81
CA SER A 34 -5.67 -17.46 13.43
C SER A 34 -4.74 -16.28 13.73
N GLY A 35 -5.16 -15.04 13.50
CA GLY A 35 -4.39 -13.82 13.83
C GLY A 35 -3.37 -13.36 12.79
N TYR A 36 -3.32 -13.98 11.60
CA TYR A 36 -2.47 -13.50 10.51
C TYR A 36 -3.08 -12.29 9.80
N ARG A 37 -2.21 -11.43 9.28
CA ARG A 37 -2.58 -10.34 8.38
C ARG A 37 -2.64 -10.88 6.96
N GLU A 38 -3.79 -10.69 6.32
CA GLU A 38 -3.95 -10.97 4.91
C GLU A 38 -4.23 -9.69 4.13
N TYR A 39 -3.49 -9.54 3.04
CA TYR A 39 -3.65 -8.46 2.10
C TYR A 39 -4.45 -8.97 0.90
N SER A 40 -5.48 -8.21 0.52
CA SER A 40 -6.26 -8.42 -0.68
C SER A 40 -5.53 -7.87 -1.91
N ALA A 41 -6.10 -8.10 -3.10
CA ALA A 41 -5.63 -7.45 -4.33
C ALA A 41 -5.73 -5.91 -4.24
N GLU A 42 -6.70 -5.38 -3.50
CA GLU A 42 -6.87 -3.94 -3.32
C GLU A 42 -5.76 -3.32 -2.46
N ASP A 43 -5.37 -4.03 -1.40
CA ASP A 43 -4.26 -3.60 -0.55
C ASP A 43 -2.96 -3.54 -1.36
N ILE A 44 -2.76 -4.49 -2.29
CA ILE A 44 -1.62 -4.46 -3.22
C ILE A 44 -1.69 -3.29 -4.19
N ARG A 45 -2.85 -3.00 -4.80
CA ARG A 45 -3.01 -1.81 -5.65
C ARG A 45 -2.66 -0.54 -4.89
N ARG A 46 -3.09 -0.43 -3.64
CA ARG A 46 -2.76 0.72 -2.78
C ARG A 46 -1.26 0.80 -2.49
N ILE A 47 -0.57 -0.33 -2.29
CA ILE A 47 0.90 -0.36 -2.17
C ILE A 47 1.55 0.18 -3.45
N PHE A 48 1.08 -0.22 -4.64
CA PHE A 48 1.62 0.30 -5.90
C PHE A 48 1.39 1.82 -6.04
N HIS A 49 0.22 2.34 -5.67
CA HIS A 49 -0.02 3.78 -5.65
C HIS A 49 0.94 4.53 -4.72
N VAL A 50 1.21 3.98 -3.52
CA VAL A 50 2.18 4.55 -2.59
C VAL A 50 3.57 4.60 -3.23
N GLU A 51 4.02 3.50 -3.84
CA GLU A 51 5.35 3.46 -4.47
C GLU A 51 5.45 4.38 -5.69
N SER A 52 4.41 4.46 -6.54
CA SER A 52 4.39 5.38 -7.68
C SER A 52 4.49 6.84 -7.25
N LEU A 53 3.79 7.24 -6.19
CA LEU A 53 3.91 8.61 -5.68
C LEU A 53 5.29 8.87 -5.06
N ARG A 54 5.87 7.88 -4.37
CA ARG A 54 7.23 7.99 -3.82
C ARG A 54 8.29 8.10 -4.92
N SER A 55 8.12 7.40 -6.05
CA SER A 55 9.06 7.48 -7.17
C SER A 55 9.03 8.85 -7.86
N LEU A 56 7.92 9.58 -7.74
CA LEU A 56 7.79 10.98 -8.15
C LEU A 56 8.39 11.98 -7.15
N GLY A 57 9.02 11.49 -6.07
CA GLY A 57 9.71 12.32 -5.08
C GLY A 57 8.86 12.76 -3.89
N LEU A 58 7.60 12.31 -3.79
CA LEU A 58 6.75 12.65 -2.65
C LEU A 58 7.25 11.95 -1.37
N SER A 59 7.27 12.68 -0.28
CA SER A 59 7.43 12.12 1.06
C SER A 59 6.22 11.28 1.44
N LEU A 60 6.37 10.33 2.37
CA LEU A 60 5.25 9.50 2.85
C LEU A 60 4.09 10.32 3.44
N ARG A 61 4.38 11.51 3.98
CA ARG A 61 3.34 12.44 4.47
C ARG A 61 2.56 13.07 3.32
N GLU A 62 3.22 13.41 2.21
CA GLU A 62 2.56 13.89 1.00
C GLU A 62 1.75 12.78 0.33
N VAL A 63 2.29 11.56 0.28
CA VAL A 63 1.57 10.39 -0.20
C VAL A 63 0.29 10.15 0.61
N ALA A 64 0.36 10.22 1.93
CA ALA A 64 -0.83 10.10 2.79
C ALA A 64 -1.89 11.14 2.43
N ARG A 65 -1.49 12.43 2.35
CA ARG A 65 -2.39 13.53 1.99
C ARG A 65 -3.02 13.35 0.61
N ALA A 66 -2.24 12.91 -0.38
CA ALA A 66 -2.75 12.65 -1.72
C ALA A 66 -3.77 11.51 -1.72
N LEU A 67 -3.48 10.40 -1.02
CA LEU A 67 -4.38 9.24 -0.96
C LEU A 67 -5.64 9.46 -0.12
N ASP A 68 -5.66 10.48 0.73
CA ASP A 68 -6.82 10.89 1.53
C ASP A 68 -7.70 11.92 0.79
N ASP A 69 -7.22 12.52 -0.30
CA ASP A 69 -7.99 13.45 -1.12
C ASP A 69 -9.04 12.69 -1.96
N PRO A 70 -10.35 12.94 -1.75
CA PRO A 70 -11.41 12.26 -2.51
C PRO A 70 -11.37 12.53 -4.02
N GLY A 71 -10.75 13.63 -4.44
CA GLY A 71 -10.56 13.98 -5.84
C GLY A 71 -9.35 13.28 -6.48
N PHE A 72 -8.43 12.75 -5.67
CA PHE A 72 -7.25 12.07 -6.17
C PHE A 72 -7.59 10.62 -6.54
N ARG A 73 -7.49 10.31 -7.84
CA ARG A 73 -7.71 8.96 -8.38
C ARG A 73 -6.39 8.34 -8.83
N PRO A 74 -5.62 7.73 -7.93
CA PRO A 74 -4.34 7.14 -8.30
C PRO A 74 -4.47 5.97 -9.28
N ALA A 75 -5.62 5.30 -9.34
CA ALA A 75 -5.87 4.26 -10.34
C ALA A 75 -5.76 4.79 -11.78
N ALA A 76 -6.10 6.06 -12.03
CA ALA A 76 -5.94 6.70 -13.34
C ALA A 76 -4.47 6.97 -13.72
N LEU A 77 -3.53 6.77 -12.78
CA LEU A 77 -2.09 6.88 -13.03
C LEU A 77 -1.46 5.52 -13.36
N VAL A 78 -2.20 4.41 -13.23
CA VAL A 78 -1.71 3.04 -13.39
C VAL A 78 -2.42 2.32 -14.55
N ASP A 79 -3.13 3.05 -15.40
CA ASP A 79 -3.73 2.48 -16.62
C ASP A 79 -2.63 2.21 -17.67
N ASP A 80 -2.36 0.92 -17.92
CA ASP A 80 -1.72 0.34 -19.12
C ASP A 80 -2.57 -0.88 -19.55
#